data_AF-A0A2D6XL20-F1
#
_entry.id   AF-A0A2D6XL20-F1
#
_cell.length_a   1.000
_cell.length_b   1.000
_cell.length_c   1.000
_cell.angle_alpha   90.00
_cell.angle_beta   90.00
_cell.angle_gamma   90.00
#
_symmetry.space_group_name_H-M   'P 1'
#
loop_
_entity.id
_entity.type
_entity.pdbx_description
1 polymer ?
#
loop_
_entity_poly.entity_id
_entity_poly.type
_entity_poly.pdbx_seq_one_letter_code
_entity_poly.pdbx_strand_id
1 'polypeptide(L)'
;MPAPPEMRKVHVRRKELQDVDEAAREAIDNLRKVPILGGAPVTADLALGSNMVAHGLRKTPTGWIVIDRDSAATVYRTAWDKTHLTLQVSAAVTVKLWVF
;
A
#
# COMPACT_ATOMS: atom_id res chain seq x y z
N MET A 1 -59.79 -6.09 -25.01
CA MET A 1 -58.44 -5.51 -25.16
C MET A 1 -57.86 -5.32 -23.76
N PRO A 2 -56.75 -5.98 -23.41
CA PRO A 2 -56.08 -5.76 -22.12
C PRO A 2 -55.39 -4.40 -22.10
N ALA A 3 -55.47 -3.70 -20.96
CA ALA A 3 -54.89 -2.37 -20.78
C ALA A 3 -53.34 -2.42 -20.81
N PRO A 4 -52.66 -1.35 -21.29
CA PRO A 4 -51.21 -1.30 -21.35
C PRO A 4 -50.59 -1.26 -19.94
N PRO A 5 -49.45 -1.92 -19.71
CA PRO A 5 -48.77 -1.88 -18.42
C PRO A 5 -48.24 -0.47 -18.12
N GLU A 6 -48.55 0.04 -16.92
CA GLU A 6 -48.05 1.32 -16.44
C GLU A 6 -46.51 1.30 -16.29
N MET A 7 -45.83 2.25 -16.94
CA MET A 7 -44.40 2.46 -16.76
C MET A 7 -44.13 3.01 -15.36
N ARG A 8 -43.69 2.14 -14.45
CA ARG A 8 -43.18 2.51 -13.13
C ARG A 8 -41.90 3.34 -13.30
N LYS A 9 -42.01 4.67 -13.28
CA LYS A 9 -40.85 5.57 -13.32
C LYS A 9 -39.92 5.22 -12.16
N VAL A 10 -38.75 4.69 -12.48
CA VAL A 10 -37.69 4.40 -11.52
C VAL A 10 -37.13 5.74 -11.05
N HIS A 11 -37.80 6.32 -10.07
CA HIS A 11 -37.36 7.50 -9.35
C HIS A 11 -36.29 7.03 -8.35
N VAL A 12 -35.13 6.59 -8.85
CA VAL A 12 -33.96 6.38 -7.98
C VAL A 12 -33.74 7.70 -7.27
N ARG A 13 -33.98 7.72 -5.97
CA ARG A 13 -34.03 8.94 -5.17
C ARG A 13 -32.61 9.48 -5.15
N ARG A 14 -32.37 10.66 -5.73
CA ARG A 14 -31.05 11.31 -5.76
C ARG A 14 -30.33 11.32 -4.39
N LYS A 15 -31.11 11.35 -3.30
CA LYS A 15 -30.61 11.24 -1.93
C LYS A 15 -29.90 9.91 -1.65
N GLU A 16 -30.46 8.78 -2.08
CA GLU A 16 -29.84 7.46 -1.89
C GLU A 16 -28.50 7.35 -2.64
N LEU A 17 -28.41 7.94 -3.83
CA LEU A 17 -27.15 8.02 -4.57
C LEU A 17 -26.11 8.90 -3.85
N GLN A 18 -26.54 10.02 -3.28
CA GLN A 18 -25.66 10.90 -2.50
C GLN A 18 -25.14 10.22 -1.21
N ASP A 19 -26.02 9.49 -0.51
CA ASP A 19 -25.64 8.77 0.71
C ASP A 19 -24.65 7.64 0.40
N VAL A 20 -24.81 6.94 -0.72
CA VAL A 20 -23.86 5.92 -1.20
C VAL A 20 -22.51 6.53 -1.59
N ASP A 21 -22.50 7.65 -2.31
CA ASP A 21 -21.28 8.33 -2.71
C ASP A 21 -20.47 8.81 -1.48
N GLU A 22 -21.15 9.33 -0.45
CA GLU A 22 -20.50 9.79 0.78
C GLU A 22 -19.92 8.62 1.57
N ALA A 23 -20.68 7.54 1.74
CA ALA A 23 -20.20 6.33 2.40
C ALA A 23 -19.00 5.71 1.67
N ALA A 24 -19.01 5.71 0.33
CA ALA A 24 -17.89 5.24 -0.47
C ALA A 24 -16.64 6.11 -0.29
N ARG A 25 -16.81 7.45 -0.23
CA ARG A 25 -15.69 8.38 0.04
C ARG A 25 -15.10 8.16 1.41
N GLU A 26 -15.94 8.08 2.44
CA GLU A 26 -15.47 7.87 3.82
C GLU A 26 -14.69 6.55 3.94
N ALA A 27 -15.20 5.47 3.32
CA ALA A 27 -14.51 4.19 3.28
C ALA A 27 -13.13 4.30 2.60
N ILE A 28 -13.04 4.96 1.44
CA ILE A 28 -11.79 5.17 0.72
C ILE A 28 -10.80 6.01 1.55
N ASP A 29 -11.27 7.07 2.20
CA ASP A 29 -10.41 7.93 3.02
C ASP A 29 -9.89 7.22 4.25
N ASN A 30 -10.70 6.35 4.87
CA ASN A 30 -10.24 5.51 5.97
C ASN A 30 -9.22 4.47 5.51
N LEU A 31 -9.36 3.89 4.32
CA LEU A 31 -8.35 3.00 3.74
C LEU A 31 -7.04 3.75 3.44
N ARG A 32 -7.11 4.99 2.93
CA ARG A 32 -5.91 5.82 2.67
C ARG A 32 -5.11 6.15 3.92
N LYS A 33 -5.76 6.18 5.09
CA LYS A 33 -5.08 6.40 6.37
C LYS A 33 -4.26 5.19 6.83
N VAL A 34 -4.45 4.01 6.24
CA VAL A 34 -3.69 2.80 6.58
C VAL A 34 -2.34 2.86 5.84
N PRO A 35 -1.21 3.10 6.53
CA PRO A 35 0.06 3.38 5.85
C PRO A 35 0.50 2.23 4.93
N ILE A 36 0.29 0.99 5.37
CA ILE A 36 0.69 -0.21 4.64
C ILE A 36 0.06 -0.32 3.24
N LEU A 37 -1.11 0.29 2.99
CA LEU A 37 -1.77 0.23 1.68
C LEU A 37 -1.14 1.18 0.66
N GLY A 38 -0.42 2.22 1.12
CA GLY A 38 0.30 3.17 0.28
C GLY A 38 1.77 2.82 0.09
N GLY A 39 2.14 1.55 0.26
CA GLY A 39 3.50 1.07 0.16
C GLY A 39 3.97 0.78 -1.27
N ALA A 40 5.26 0.44 -1.38
CA ALA A 40 5.90 0.04 -2.61
C ALA A 40 6.72 -1.25 -2.39
N PRO A 41 6.67 -2.21 -3.33
CA PRO A 41 7.54 -3.38 -3.30
C PRO A 41 8.95 -2.99 -3.74
N VAL A 42 9.96 -3.51 -3.04
CA VAL A 42 11.37 -3.25 -3.31
C VAL A 42 12.13 -4.56 -3.28
N THR A 43 12.87 -4.87 -4.34
CA THR A 43 13.77 -6.02 -4.38
C THR A 43 15.21 -5.50 -4.34
N ALA A 44 16.05 -6.07 -3.48
CA ALA A 44 17.43 -5.65 -3.34
C ALA A 44 18.36 -6.82 -3.02
N ASP A 45 19.51 -6.85 -3.68
CA ASP A 45 20.64 -7.71 -3.35
C ASP A 45 21.49 -7.00 -2.30
N LEU A 46 21.60 -7.58 -1.11
CA LEU A 46 22.30 -6.98 0.02
C LEU A 46 23.60 -7.73 0.28
N ALA A 47 24.68 -6.99 0.48
CA ALA A 47 25.95 -7.53 0.95
C ALA A 47 25.99 -7.57 2.49
N LEU A 48 26.95 -8.32 3.03
CA LEU A 48 27.30 -8.24 4.46
C LEU A 48 27.65 -6.78 4.83
N GLY A 49 27.04 -6.25 5.87
CA GLY A 49 27.30 -4.88 6.31
C GLY A 49 26.15 -3.91 6.01
N SER A 50 26.52 -2.64 5.76
CA SER A 50 25.58 -1.55 5.52
C SER A 50 25.29 -1.40 4.04
N ASN A 51 24.02 -1.36 3.67
CA ASN A 51 23.52 -1.29 2.30
C ASN A 51 22.52 -0.15 2.17
N MET A 52 22.56 0.56 1.04
CA MET A 52 21.60 1.62 0.73
C MET A 52 20.66 1.15 -0.38
N VAL A 53 19.36 1.17 -0.10
CA VAL A 53 18.32 0.64 -0.99
C VAL A 53 17.33 1.73 -1.35
N ALA A 54 17.14 2.00 -2.63
CA ALA A 54 16.13 2.94 -3.10
C ALA A 54 14.73 2.34 -3.00
N HIS A 55 13.77 3.05 -2.39
CA HIS A 55 12.42 2.51 -2.13
C HIS A 55 11.28 3.18 -2.92
N GLY A 56 11.55 4.27 -3.64
CA GLY A 56 10.60 4.86 -4.60
C GLY A 56 9.36 5.59 -4.04
N LEU A 57 9.13 5.61 -2.73
CA LEU A 57 7.94 6.23 -2.12
C LEU A 57 7.86 7.76 -2.24
N ARG A 58 9.00 8.45 -2.48
CA ARG A 58 9.11 9.93 -2.53
C ARG A 58 8.64 10.66 -1.25
N LYS A 59 8.45 9.92 -0.17
CA LYS A 59 8.15 10.37 1.19
C LYS A 59 8.98 9.53 2.15
N THR A 60 9.21 10.03 3.36
CA THR A 60 9.87 9.24 4.40
C THR A 60 8.98 8.05 4.76
N PRO A 61 9.51 6.81 4.73
CA PRO A 61 8.75 5.64 5.16
C PRO A 61 8.29 5.76 6.62
N THR A 62 7.10 5.25 6.89
CA THR A 62 6.59 4.99 8.24
C THR A 62 7.04 3.62 8.76
N GLY A 63 7.27 2.67 7.85
CA GLY A 63 7.67 1.31 8.17
C GLY A 63 8.12 0.52 6.96
N TRP A 64 8.56 -0.70 7.23
CA TRP A 64 8.87 -1.69 6.20
C TRP A 64 8.71 -3.09 6.78
N ILE A 65 8.46 -4.06 5.91
CA ILE A 65 8.44 -5.49 6.26
C ILE A 65 9.23 -6.28 5.22
N VAL A 66 9.88 -7.36 5.67
CA VAL A 66 10.47 -8.37 4.77
C VAL A 66 9.34 -9.28 4.32
N ILE A 67 9.06 -9.30 3.02
CA ILE A 67 8.09 -10.19 2.40
C ILE A 67 8.73 -11.56 2.13
N ASP A 68 9.98 -11.54 1.65
CA ASP A 68 10.71 -12.72 1.19
C ASP A 68 12.22 -12.51 1.31
N ARG A 69 12.97 -13.61 1.48
CA ARG A 69 14.43 -13.62 1.47
C ARG A 69 14.96 -14.98 1.03
N ASP A 70 16.06 -14.99 0.27
CA ASP A 70 16.65 -16.22 -0.27
C ASP A 70 17.63 -16.93 0.68
N SER A 71 17.97 -16.32 1.82
CA SER A 71 18.91 -16.88 2.79
C SER A 71 18.58 -16.51 4.24
N ALA A 72 19.17 -17.25 5.18
CA ALA A 72 19.04 -16.99 6.62
C ALA A 72 19.95 -15.82 7.05
N ALA A 73 19.59 -14.60 6.67
CA ALA A 73 20.28 -13.37 7.08
C ALA A 73 19.39 -12.48 7.95
N THR A 74 19.94 -11.93 9.01
CA THR A 74 19.29 -10.88 9.81
C THR A 74 19.41 -9.56 9.06
N VAL A 75 18.29 -8.89 8.84
CA VAL A 75 18.20 -7.59 8.16
C VAL A 75 17.53 -6.62 9.12
N TYR A 76 18.17 -5.49 9.42
CA TYR A 76 17.56 -4.44 10.22
C TYR A 76 17.92 -3.06 9.70
N ARG A 77 17.04 -2.09 9.94
CA ARG A 77 17.22 -0.72 9.48
C ARG A 77 18.11 0.07 10.45
N THR A 78 19.07 0.81 9.91
CA THR A 78 19.89 1.76 10.67
C THR A 78 19.51 3.22 10.39
N ALA A 79 19.08 3.54 9.17
CA ALA A 79 18.59 4.87 8.78
C ALA A 79 17.59 4.78 7.62
N TRP A 80 16.86 5.86 7.39
CA TRP A 80 16.05 6.05 6.17
C TRP A 80 15.88 7.55 5.87
N ASP A 81 15.55 7.87 4.63
CA ASP A 81 15.15 9.21 4.22
C ASP A 81 13.97 9.13 3.24
N LYS A 82 13.77 10.16 2.40
CA LYS A 82 12.65 10.21 1.44
C LYS A 82 12.83 9.29 0.23
N THR A 83 14.05 8.81 -0.02
CA THR A 83 14.43 8.07 -1.22
C THR A 83 15.11 6.74 -0.92
N HIS A 84 15.79 6.60 0.22
CA HIS A 84 16.59 5.43 0.57
C HIS A 84 16.30 4.86 1.97
N LEU A 85 16.48 3.55 2.07
CA LEU A 85 16.61 2.77 3.30
C LEU A 85 18.08 2.37 3.48
N THR A 86 18.63 2.57 4.67
CA THR A 86 19.93 2.01 5.05
C THR A 86 19.70 0.77 5.89
N LEU A 87 20.12 -0.38 5.36
CA LEU A 87 19.93 -1.69 5.96
C LEU A 87 21.26 -2.29 6.36
N GLN A 88 21.35 -2.76 7.59
CA GLN A 88 22.46 -3.55 8.09
C GLN A 88 22.11 -5.03 8.00
N VAL A 89 23.04 -5.83 7.48
CA VAL A 89 22.80 -7.24 7.17
C VAL A 89 23.93 -8.12 7.68
N SER A 90 23.58 -9.30 8.21
CA SER A 90 24.53 -10.26 8.78
C SER A 90 25.15 -11.25 7.79
N ALA A 91 24.65 -11.34 6.55
CA ALA A 91 25.15 -12.18 5.46
C ALA A 91 24.62 -11.66 4.12
N ALA A 92 25.22 -12.07 3.00
CA ALA A 92 24.68 -11.71 1.69
C ALA A 92 23.31 -12.37 1.46
N VAL A 93 22.34 -11.61 0.95
CA VAL A 93 20.94 -12.04 0.82
C VAL A 93 20.21 -11.19 -0.22
N THR A 94 19.35 -11.82 -1.00
CA THR A 94 18.35 -11.14 -1.83
C THR A 94 17.07 -11.01 -1.02
N VAL A 95 16.55 -9.79 -0.85
CA VAL A 95 15.30 -9.55 -0.11
C VAL A 95 14.24 -8.90 -0.97
N LYS A 96 12.98 -9.25 -0.71
CA LYS A 96 11.81 -8.47 -1.15
C LYS A 96 11.20 -7.79 0.05
N LEU A 97 11.06 -6.48 -0.02
CA LEU A 97 10.56 -5.62 1.04
C LEU A 97 9.26 -4.96 0.59
N TRP A 98 8.35 -4.75 1.53
CA TRP A 98 7.23 -3.83 1.37
C TRP A 98 7.51 -2.61 2.25
N VAL A 99 7.74 -1.46 1.62
CA VAL A 99 8.09 -0.20 2.29
C VAL A 99 6.88 0.72 2.23
N PHE A 100 6.48 1.36 3.34
CA PHE A 100 5.25 2.16 3.39
C PHE A 100 5.36 3.44 4.23
#